data_AF-A0A395MSJ0-F1
#
_entry.id   AF-A0A395MSJ0-F1
#
_cell.length_a   1.000
_cell.length_b   1.000
_cell.length_c   1.000
_cell.angle_alpha   90.00
_cell.angle_beta   90.00
_cell.angle_gamma   90.00
#
_symmetry.space_group_name_H-M   'P 1'
#
loop_
_entity.id
_entity.type
_entity.pdbx_description
1 polymer ?
#
loop_
_entity_poly.entity_id
_entity_poly.type
_entity_poly.pdbx_seq_one_letter_code
_entity_poly.pdbx_strand_id
1 'polypeptide(L)'
;MTPPKGVPHPQFSTYLPCLPSERKPSSAADADAPYPGPDAPKKRLLKPVVKGEEEPRFISSVRDWDGKYHHLIGTLTRKISFGYQFVLTDDHIDDILALPRQVLEKIWYFIFNFGDVGYDAKNGARDVTNQAIVRLAKGLPNLRIVSLPSANKVSDEGFLALISNCPNLKLLEITPSATRSSSLAKVSLKALDEFCAHPEWAPGLKQILLENNESNKEFMKSMRELSKQREKLVVTLLERWEEKKWGDFDIHTRPMHYLKGRKIPYEKVPRRIAQRHGQDHSIQI
;
A
#
# COMPACT_ATOMS: atom_id res chain seq x y z
N MET A 1 -55.73 14.50 4.17
CA MET A 1 -56.70 13.89 3.25
C MET A 1 -55.93 13.31 2.07
N THR A 2 -55.94 11.99 1.99
CA THR A 2 -55.39 11.14 0.92
C THR A 2 -56.20 11.27 -0.38
N PRO A 3 -55.58 11.14 -1.57
CA PRO A 3 -56.32 10.92 -2.82
C PRO A 3 -56.50 9.41 -3.10
N PRO A 4 -57.65 8.96 -3.64
CA PRO A 4 -57.76 7.65 -4.30
C PRO A 4 -57.60 7.81 -5.82
N LYS A 5 -56.66 7.08 -6.45
CA LYS A 5 -56.83 5.79 -7.16
C LYS A 5 -57.77 5.84 -8.38
N GLY A 6 -57.24 5.44 -9.54
CA GLY A 6 -58.07 4.99 -10.67
C GLY A 6 -57.33 4.89 -12.01
N VAL A 7 -56.64 3.77 -12.24
CA VAL A 7 -56.31 3.26 -13.58
C VAL A 7 -57.45 2.32 -14.01
N PRO A 8 -57.84 2.29 -15.29
CA PRO A 8 -57.85 1.00 -15.98
C PRO A 8 -57.36 1.07 -17.45
N HIS A 9 -56.58 0.05 -17.83
CA HIS A 9 -56.32 -0.42 -19.20
C HIS A 9 -57.20 -1.67 -19.47
N PRO A 10 -57.14 -2.31 -20.66
CA PRO A 10 -57.67 -1.96 -21.98
C PRO A 10 -58.67 -3.06 -22.45
N GLN A 11 -59.10 -3.08 -23.72
CA GLN A 11 -59.52 -4.21 -24.62
C GLN A 11 -60.44 -3.58 -25.70
N PHE A 12 -60.42 -3.86 -27.02
CA PHE A 12 -60.43 -5.10 -27.83
C PHE A 12 -59.92 -4.75 -29.26
N SER A 13 -59.15 -5.62 -29.96
CA SER A 13 -59.58 -6.52 -31.09
C SER A 13 -60.12 -5.75 -32.33
N THR A 14 -59.79 -5.98 -33.61
CA THR A 14 -59.23 -7.11 -34.38
C THR A 14 -59.02 -6.64 -35.85
N TYR A 15 -58.35 -7.47 -36.67
CA TYR A 15 -58.37 -7.58 -38.15
C TYR A 15 -57.19 -7.03 -38.99
N LEU A 16 -56.30 -7.96 -39.37
CA LEU A 16 -55.62 -8.10 -40.69
C LEU A 16 -56.61 -8.77 -41.70
N PRO A 17 -56.33 -8.93 -43.03
CA PRO A 17 -55.06 -8.75 -43.78
C PRO A 17 -55.19 -8.10 -45.19
N CYS A 18 -54.06 -7.79 -45.85
CA CYS A 18 -53.90 -8.03 -47.30
C CYS A 18 -52.41 -7.98 -47.73
N LEU A 19 -51.96 -9.05 -48.40
CA LEU A 19 -50.74 -9.21 -49.20
C LEU A 19 -51.21 -9.53 -50.65
N PRO A 20 -50.36 -9.65 -51.70
CA PRO A 20 -48.96 -9.22 -51.91
C PRO A 20 -48.77 -8.45 -53.24
N SER A 21 -47.56 -7.97 -53.54
CA SER A 21 -47.08 -7.99 -54.94
C SER A 21 -45.56 -8.05 -54.98
N GLU A 22 -45.10 -9.10 -55.65
CA GLU A 22 -43.73 -9.48 -55.93
C GLU A 22 -43.04 -8.49 -56.88
N ARG A 23 -41.71 -8.34 -56.71
CA ARG A 23 -40.71 -8.20 -57.79
C ARG A 23 -39.31 -8.49 -57.22
N LYS A 24 -38.66 -9.51 -57.81
CA LYS A 24 -37.22 -9.85 -57.75
C LYS A 24 -36.76 -10.00 -59.22
N PRO A 25 -35.47 -10.18 -59.54
CA PRO A 25 -34.22 -9.61 -59.00
C PRO A 25 -33.26 -9.14 -60.14
N SER A 26 -32.08 -8.57 -59.84
CA SER A 26 -30.92 -8.68 -60.74
C SER A 26 -29.57 -8.78 -60.02
N SER A 27 -28.94 -9.96 -60.20
CA SER A 27 -27.52 -10.41 -60.14
C SER A 27 -26.44 -9.52 -59.52
N ALA A 28 -25.70 -10.03 -58.51
CA ALA A 28 -24.39 -10.75 -58.60
C ALA A 28 -23.20 -9.75 -58.69
N ALA A 29 -22.09 -9.86 -57.96
CA ALA A 29 -21.41 -11.00 -57.35
C ALA A 29 -20.65 -10.53 -56.08
N ASP A 30 -20.35 -11.43 -55.14
CA ASP A 30 -18.95 -11.66 -54.71
C ASP A 30 -18.85 -12.78 -53.65
N ALA A 31 -17.68 -13.41 -53.72
CA ALA A 31 -17.24 -14.69 -53.19
C ALA A 31 -17.50 -15.01 -51.70
N ASP A 32 -17.70 -16.31 -51.47
CA ASP A 32 -17.59 -17.04 -50.21
C ASP A 32 -16.35 -16.65 -49.39
N ALA A 33 -16.59 -16.13 -48.18
CA ALA A 33 -15.66 -16.22 -47.06
C ALA A 33 -16.47 -16.62 -45.82
N PRO A 34 -16.04 -17.64 -45.04
CA PRO A 34 -16.82 -18.09 -43.90
C PRO A 34 -16.89 -17.00 -42.82
N TYR A 35 -18.13 -16.70 -42.41
CA TYR A 35 -18.48 -15.81 -41.31
C TYR A 35 -17.66 -16.17 -40.04
N PRO A 36 -16.89 -15.24 -39.44
CA PRO A 36 -16.34 -15.45 -38.12
C PRO A 36 -17.49 -15.46 -37.12
N GLY A 37 -17.72 -16.59 -36.46
CA GLY A 37 -18.73 -16.71 -35.41
C GLY A 37 -18.48 -15.70 -34.27
N PRO A 38 -19.54 -15.22 -33.59
CA PRO A 38 -19.44 -14.17 -32.59
C PRO A 38 -18.95 -14.74 -31.24
N ASP A 39 -17.78 -15.38 -31.19
CA ASP A 39 -17.19 -15.86 -29.94
C ASP A 39 -15.65 -15.92 -30.02
N ALA A 40 -15.04 -14.89 -30.62
CA ALA A 40 -13.65 -14.57 -30.32
C ALA A 40 -13.63 -13.79 -28.98
N PRO A 41 -12.91 -14.25 -27.94
CA PRO A 41 -12.74 -13.45 -26.74
C PRO A 41 -12.11 -12.13 -27.17
N LYS A 42 -12.84 -11.03 -26.99
CA LYS A 42 -12.30 -9.68 -27.21
C LYS A 42 -10.98 -9.63 -26.48
N LYS A 43 -9.86 -9.65 -27.22
CA LYS A 43 -8.53 -9.38 -26.65
C LYS A 43 -8.72 -8.06 -25.93
N ARG A 44 -8.75 -8.11 -24.60
CA ARG A 44 -8.78 -6.93 -23.75
C ARG A 44 -7.49 -6.24 -24.11
N LEU A 45 -7.56 -5.26 -25.01
CA LEU A 45 -6.45 -4.39 -25.34
C LEU A 45 -6.13 -3.69 -24.03
N LEU A 46 -5.21 -4.28 -23.26
CA LEU A 46 -4.61 -3.64 -22.12
C LEU A 46 -4.18 -2.28 -22.64
N LYS A 47 -4.72 -1.19 -22.07
CA LYS A 47 -4.25 0.16 -22.39
C LYS A 47 -2.72 0.10 -22.40
N PRO A 48 -2.04 0.66 -23.41
CA PRO A 48 -0.59 0.57 -23.51
C PRO A 48 0.03 0.94 -22.17
N VAL A 49 0.86 0.05 -21.62
CA VAL A 49 1.47 0.29 -20.32
C VAL A 49 2.36 1.51 -20.46
N VAL A 50 2.07 2.57 -19.69
CA VAL A 50 2.84 3.80 -19.75
C VAL A 50 4.26 3.56 -19.24
N LYS A 51 5.22 4.34 -19.74
CA LYS A 51 6.60 4.33 -19.24
C LYS A 51 6.62 4.74 -17.77
N GLY A 52 5.84 5.77 -17.42
CA GLY A 52 5.76 6.33 -16.07
C GLY A 52 7.07 6.97 -15.61
N GLU A 53 7.05 7.44 -14.36
CA GLU A 53 8.22 7.96 -13.65
C GLU A 53 8.92 6.84 -12.86
N GLU A 54 10.22 6.97 -12.63
CA GLU A 54 10.99 6.01 -11.84
C GLU A 54 10.65 6.09 -10.34
N GLU A 55 10.47 7.30 -9.83
CA GLU A 55 10.19 7.59 -8.42
C GLU A 55 9.02 8.58 -8.22
N PRO A 56 7.79 8.28 -8.70
CA PRO A 56 6.65 9.16 -8.52
C PRO A 56 6.39 9.50 -7.04
N ARG A 57 6.16 10.79 -6.78
CA ARG A 57 5.84 11.33 -5.46
C ARG A 57 4.45 11.96 -5.47
N PHE A 58 3.57 11.46 -4.61
CA PHE A 58 2.20 11.95 -4.45
C PHE A 58 2.07 12.72 -3.13
N ILE A 59 1.73 14.00 -3.18
CA ILE A 59 1.64 14.87 -2.00
C ILE A 59 0.21 14.89 -1.46
N SER A 60 -0.79 14.90 -2.33
CA SER A 60 -2.21 14.98 -1.98
C SER A 60 -3.01 13.86 -2.64
N SER A 61 -3.79 13.12 -1.85
CA SER A 61 -4.66 12.06 -2.41
C SER A 61 -5.68 12.64 -3.39
N VAL A 62 -6.28 13.79 -3.07
CA VAL A 62 -7.29 14.45 -3.91
C VAL A 62 -6.67 15.01 -5.20
N ARG A 63 -5.49 15.64 -5.13
CA ARG A 63 -4.92 16.36 -6.28
C ARG A 63 -4.06 15.48 -7.18
N ASP A 64 -3.33 14.52 -6.60
CA ASP A 64 -2.27 13.80 -7.30
C ASP A 64 -2.66 12.35 -7.63
N TRP A 65 -3.66 11.79 -6.94
CA TRP A 65 -4.08 10.41 -7.16
C TRP A 65 -5.23 10.28 -8.15
N ASP A 66 -6.38 10.87 -7.82
CA ASP A 66 -7.66 10.66 -8.50
C ASP A 66 -7.56 10.87 -10.02
N GLY A 67 -7.66 9.76 -10.77
CA GLY A 67 -7.59 9.75 -12.23
C GLY A 67 -6.21 10.12 -12.82
N LYS A 68 -5.16 10.21 -12.01
CA LYS A 68 -3.82 10.67 -12.44
C LYS A 68 -2.71 9.65 -12.17
N TYR A 69 -2.82 8.86 -11.10
CA TYR A 69 -1.76 7.93 -10.69
C TYR A 69 -1.31 6.98 -11.81
N HIS A 70 -2.25 6.52 -12.64
CA HIS A 70 -1.99 5.55 -13.72
C HIS A 70 -1.18 6.11 -14.89
N HIS A 71 -0.98 7.44 -14.97
CA HIS A 71 -0.06 8.06 -15.92
C HIS A 71 1.37 8.14 -15.39
N LEU A 72 1.53 8.21 -14.06
CA LEU A 72 2.81 8.36 -13.37
C LEU A 72 3.41 7.00 -13.00
N ILE A 73 2.58 6.03 -12.61
CA ILE A 73 3.03 4.68 -12.27
C ILE A 73 3.05 3.83 -13.55
N GLY A 74 4.23 3.37 -13.93
CA GLY A 74 4.46 2.64 -15.18
C GLY A 74 5.64 1.68 -15.12
N THR A 75 6.08 1.20 -16.28
CA THR A 75 7.14 0.18 -16.37
C THR A 75 8.52 0.60 -15.83
N LEU A 76 8.78 1.91 -15.71
CA LEU A 76 9.98 2.45 -15.06
C LEU A 76 9.86 2.56 -13.55
N THR A 77 8.66 2.56 -12.99
CA THR A 77 8.48 2.81 -11.56
C THR A 77 9.19 1.76 -10.72
N ARG A 78 10.03 2.23 -9.81
CA ARG A 78 10.71 1.42 -8.78
C ARG A 78 10.27 1.84 -7.39
N LYS A 79 9.97 3.11 -7.20
CA LYS A 79 9.63 3.70 -5.91
C LYS A 79 8.33 4.48 -6.01
N ILE A 80 7.41 4.21 -5.08
CA ILE A 80 6.22 5.02 -4.88
C ILE A 80 6.40 5.72 -3.54
N SER A 81 6.27 7.05 -3.56
CA SER A 81 6.42 7.87 -2.36
C SER A 81 5.19 8.73 -2.11
N PHE A 82 4.74 8.76 -0.87
CA PHE A 82 3.63 9.58 -0.42
C PHE A 82 4.17 10.72 0.46
N GLY A 83 3.63 11.92 0.31
CA GLY A 83 3.90 13.08 1.14
C GLY A 83 3.03 13.09 2.39
N TYR A 84 3.38 13.95 3.36
CA TYR A 84 2.70 14.02 4.66
C TYR A 84 1.23 14.50 4.57
N GLN A 85 0.85 15.22 3.51
CA GLN A 85 -0.54 15.63 3.25
C GLN A 85 -1.38 14.52 2.60
N PHE A 86 -0.75 13.43 2.17
CA PHE A 86 -1.42 12.34 1.47
C PHE A 86 -2.17 11.46 2.47
N VAL A 87 -3.45 11.20 2.25
CA VAL A 87 -4.20 10.25 3.09
C VAL A 87 -4.18 8.90 2.41
N LEU A 88 -3.22 8.05 2.80
CA LEU A 88 -3.14 6.70 2.28
C LEU A 88 -4.24 5.82 2.89
N THR A 89 -5.01 5.15 2.04
CA THR A 89 -6.10 4.24 2.41
C THR A 89 -5.96 2.91 1.67
N ASP A 90 -6.77 1.93 2.05
CA ASP A 90 -6.84 0.63 1.38
C ASP A 90 -7.13 0.75 -0.13
N ASP A 91 -8.03 1.66 -0.54
CA ASP A 91 -8.39 1.85 -1.95
C ASP A 91 -7.18 2.26 -2.81
N HIS A 92 -6.29 3.09 -2.28
CA HIS A 92 -5.06 3.49 -2.98
C HIS A 92 -4.11 2.29 -3.18
N ILE A 93 -4.08 1.36 -2.23
CA ILE A 93 -3.32 0.11 -2.37
C ILE A 93 -3.97 -0.75 -3.46
N ASP A 94 -5.30 -0.86 -3.46
CA ASP A 94 -6.04 -1.62 -4.46
C ASP A 94 -5.88 -1.05 -5.88
N ASP A 95 -5.87 0.27 -6.02
CA ASP A 95 -5.55 0.98 -7.25
C ASP A 95 -4.17 0.61 -7.81
N ILE A 96 -3.15 0.59 -6.93
CA ILE A 96 -1.80 0.14 -7.33
C ILE A 96 -1.86 -1.31 -7.79
N LEU A 97 -2.53 -2.18 -7.04
CA LEU A 97 -2.62 -3.62 -7.34
C LEU A 97 -3.44 -3.93 -8.60
N ALA A 98 -4.28 -3.00 -9.07
CA ALA A 98 -4.98 -3.10 -10.34
C ALA A 98 -4.07 -2.85 -11.56
N LEU A 99 -2.84 -2.36 -11.35
CA LEU A 99 -1.87 -2.13 -12.43
C LEU A 99 -1.36 -3.46 -13.02
N PRO A 100 -0.88 -3.45 -14.29
CA PRO A 100 -0.35 -4.65 -14.92
C PRO A 100 0.82 -5.27 -14.14
N ARG A 101 0.87 -6.60 -14.11
CA ARG A 101 1.89 -7.37 -13.37
C ARG A 101 3.34 -6.95 -13.67
N GLN A 102 3.64 -6.56 -14.91
CA GLN A 102 4.98 -6.12 -15.32
C GLN A 102 5.42 -4.81 -14.63
N VAL A 103 4.46 -4.01 -14.14
CA VAL A 103 4.70 -2.83 -13.29
C VAL A 103 4.89 -3.27 -11.84
N LEU A 104 3.96 -4.07 -11.31
CA LEU A 104 3.96 -4.54 -9.92
C LEU A 104 5.28 -5.23 -9.53
N GLU A 105 5.80 -6.11 -10.40
CA GLU A 105 7.03 -6.87 -10.15
C GLU A 105 8.30 -6.00 -10.06
N LYS A 106 8.22 -4.73 -10.52
CA LYS A 106 9.35 -3.80 -10.51
C LYS A 106 9.29 -2.79 -9.37
N ILE A 107 8.19 -2.74 -8.62
CA ILE A 107 8.07 -1.86 -7.45
C ILE A 107 8.90 -2.46 -6.32
N TRP A 108 9.88 -1.71 -5.84
CA TRP A 108 10.82 -2.10 -4.78
C TRP A 108 10.68 -1.25 -3.53
N TYR A 109 10.16 -0.03 -3.65
CA TYR A 109 10.03 0.91 -2.54
C TYR A 109 8.61 1.41 -2.42
N PHE A 110 8.02 1.24 -1.24
CA PHE A 110 6.72 1.78 -0.88
C PHE A 110 6.90 2.64 0.37
N ILE A 111 6.95 3.96 0.20
CA ILE A 111 7.44 4.87 1.22
C ILE A 111 6.39 5.94 1.51
N PHE A 112 5.95 6.01 2.77
CA PHE A 112 5.17 7.12 3.26
C PHE A 112 6.08 8.07 4.05
N ASN A 113 6.22 9.32 3.59
CA ASN A 113 7.07 10.30 4.27
C ASN A 113 6.28 10.99 5.38
N PHE A 114 6.83 10.94 6.59
CA PHE A 114 6.35 11.67 7.75
C PHE A 114 7.29 12.85 8.00
N GLY A 115 6.77 14.07 8.15
CA GLY A 115 7.64 15.25 8.30
C GLY A 115 6.96 16.59 8.60
N ASP A 116 5.63 16.64 8.71
CA ASP A 116 4.90 17.86 9.07
C ASP A 116 3.72 17.45 9.98
N VAL A 117 3.58 18.11 11.12
CA VAL A 117 2.46 17.98 12.09
C VAL A 117 1.72 19.31 12.26
N GLY A 118 1.93 20.26 11.34
CA GLY A 118 1.12 21.46 11.26
C GLY A 118 -0.37 21.13 11.13
N TYR A 119 -1.23 22.14 11.29
CA TYR A 119 -2.69 21.95 11.34
C TYR A 119 -3.28 21.21 10.12
N ASP A 120 -2.61 21.29 8.96
CA ASP A 120 -3.03 20.61 7.72
C ASP A 120 -2.45 19.19 7.56
N ALA A 121 -1.63 18.74 8.51
CA ALA A 121 -1.06 17.40 8.50
C ALA A 121 -2.15 16.36 8.78
N LYS A 122 -2.57 15.66 7.73
CA LYS A 122 -3.52 14.55 7.86
C LYS A 122 -2.91 13.32 8.52
N ASN A 123 -1.57 13.27 8.58
CA ASN A 123 -0.73 12.30 9.28
C ASN A 123 -1.00 10.85 8.83
N GLY A 124 -0.08 10.34 8.01
CA GLY A 124 -0.23 9.22 7.07
C GLY A 124 -0.67 7.85 7.57
N ALA A 125 -0.97 6.96 6.61
CA ALA A 125 -1.35 5.55 6.72
C ALA A 125 -2.34 5.11 7.84
N ARG A 126 -2.95 6.04 8.59
CA ARG A 126 -3.84 5.77 9.73
C ARG A 126 -5.01 4.87 9.38
N ASP A 127 -5.48 4.97 8.14
CA ASP A 127 -6.63 4.23 7.65
C ASP A 127 -6.26 2.94 6.91
N VAL A 128 -4.96 2.68 6.71
CA VAL A 128 -4.49 1.45 6.08
C VAL A 128 -4.65 0.28 7.05
N THR A 129 -5.35 -0.77 6.62
CA THR A 129 -5.64 -1.95 7.43
C THR A 129 -4.65 -3.10 7.20
N ASN A 130 -4.62 -4.06 8.13
CA ASN A 130 -3.91 -5.33 7.91
C ASN A 130 -4.30 -6.01 6.59
N GLN A 131 -5.58 -5.99 6.21
CA GLN A 131 -6.04 -6.65 4.99
C GLN A 131 -5.46 -6.00 3.73
N ALA A 132 -5.35 -4.67 3.70
CA ALA A 132 -4.64 -4.00 2.61
C ALA A 132 -3.14 -4.31 2.60
N ILE A 133 -2.49 -4.37 3.76
CA ILE A 133 -1.08 -4.76 3.84
C ILE A 133 -0.84 -6.20 3.38
N VAL A 134 -1.74 -7.14 3.71
CA VAL A 134 -1.69 -8.52 3.22
C VAL A 134 -1.78 -8.56 1.69
N ARG A 135 -2.71 -7.80 1.11
CA ARG A 135 -2.86 -7.67 -0.36
C ARG A 135 -1.62 -7.03 -0.99
N LEU A 136 -1.10 -5.96 -0.40
CA LEU A 136 0.12 -5.27 -0.83
C LEU A 136 1.31 -6.23 -0.85
N ALA A 137 1.54 -6.98 0.23
CA ALA A 137 2.65 -7.91 0.36
C ALA A 137 2.60 -9.03 -0.68
N LYS A 138 1.40 -9.57 -0.96
CA LYS A 138 1.19 -10.61 -1.97
C LYS A 138 1.30 -10.06 -3.40
N GLY A 139 0.84 -8.83 -3.63
CA GLY A 139 0.82 -8.21 -4.96
C GLY A 139 2.15 -7.58 -5.38
N LEU A 140 2.99 -7.18 -4.42
CA LEU A 140 4.30 -6.57 -4.64
C LEU A 140 5.44 -7.42 -4.01
N PRO A 141 5.69 -8.65 -4.51
CA PRO A 141 6.61 -9.60 -3.86
C PRO A 141 8.08 -9.17 -3.86
N ASN A 142 8.45 -8.18 -4.69
CA ASN A 142 9.83 -7.69 -4.84
C ASN A 142 10.13 -6.45 -3.97
N LEU A 143 9.25 -6.10 -3.03
CA LEU A 143 9.48 -5.01 -2.09
C LEU A 143 10.80 -5.21 -1.33
N ARG A 144 11.60 -4.14 -1.31
CA ARG A 144 12.87 -4.03 -0.60
C ARG A 144 12.74 -3.09 0.59
N ILE A 145 11.95 -2.04 0.46
CA ILE A 145 11.73 -1.06 1.52
C ILE A 145 10.24 -0.79 1.62
N VAL A 146 9.71 -0.97 2.83
CA VAL A 146 8.36 -0.52 3.18
C VAL A 146 8.48 0.39 4.39
N SER A 147 8.01 1.62 4.23
CA SER A 147 7.96 2.59 5.32
C SER A 147 6.55 3.12 5.48
N LEU A 148 5.93 2.79 6.61
CA LEU A 148 4.56 3.15 6.97
C LEU A 148 4.52 3.74 8.39
N PRO A 149 5.08 4.93 8.60
CA PRO A 149 4.82 5.69 9.82
C PRO A 149 3.34 6.03 9.93
N SER A 150 2.84 6.10 11.17
CA SER A 150 1.45 6.39 11.50
C SER A 150 0.42 5.32 11.05
N ALA A 151 0.86 4.08 10.84
CA ALA A 151 0.01 2.94 10.48
C ALA A 151 -0.77 2.37 11.68
N ASN A 152 -1.70 3.14 12.23
CA ASN A 152 -2.41 2.86 13.49
C ASN A 152 -3.31 1.60 13.50
N LYS A 153 -3.63 1.05 12.32
CA LYS A 153 -4.48 -0.14 12.15
C LYS A 153 -3.70 -1.36 11.65
N VAL A 154 -2.37 -1.26 11.59
CA VAL A 154 -1.49 -2.36 11.18
C VAL A 154 -0.83 -2.99 12.41
N SER A 155 -1.05 -4.29 12.63
CA SER A 155 -0.56 -5.05 13.78
C SER A 155 0.34 -6.22 13.33
N ASP A 156 0.46 -7.25 14.18
CA ASP A 156 1.11 -8.53 13.91
C ASP A 156 0.77 -9.09 12.52
N GLU A 157 -0.51 -9.11 12.12
CA GLU A 157 -0.93 -9.69 10.85
C GLU A 157 -0.27 -8.99 9.64
N GLY A 158 -0.35 -7.67 9.56
CA GLY A 158 0.27 -6.91 8.47
C GLY A 158 1.79 -6.96 8.52
N PHE A 159 2.40 -6.92 9.72
CA PHE A 159 3.84 -7.08 9.88
C PHE A 159 4.33 -8.45 9.37
N LEU A 160 3.70 -9.53 9.82
CA LEU A 160 4.02 -10.91 9.43
C LEU A 160 3.79 -11.13 7.93
N ALA A 161 2.73 -10.56 7.36
CA ALA A 161 2.46 -10.65 5.92
C ALA A 161 3.59 -10.06 5.07
N LEU A 162 4.12 -8.89 5.45
CA LEU A 162 5.22 -8.25 4.72
C LEU A 162 6.51 -9.07 4.78
N ILE A 163 6.92 -9.56 5.95
CA ILE A 163 8.17 -10.31 6.08
C ILE A 163 8.10 -11.71 5.44
N SER A 164 6.92 -12.34 5.41
CA SER A 164 6.72 -13.68 4.85
C SER A 164 6.55 -13.68 3.33
N ASN A 165 5.96 -12.62 2.74
CA ASN A 165 5.70 -12.56 1.30
C ASN A 165 6.74 -11.75 0.51
N CYS A 166 7.57 -10.92 1.18
CA CYS A 166 8.59 -10.10 0.54
C CYS A 166 10.02 -10.55 0.91
N PRO A 167 10.58 -11.60 0.26
CA PRO A 167 11.90 -12.14 0.61
C PRO A 167 13.07 -11.16 0.37
N ASN A 168 12.85 -10.16 -0.49
CA ASN A 168 13.85 -9.15 -0.82
C ASN A 168 13.89 -7.97 0.16
N LEU A 169 13.03 -7.95 1.18
CA LEU A 169 12.90 -6.85 2.13
C LEU A 169 14.22 -6.61 2.88
N LYS A 170 14.59 -5.33 2.99
CA LYS A 170 15.82 -4.81 3.63
C LYS A 170 15.50 -3.87 4.78
N LEU A 171 14.43 -3.08 4.65
CA LEU A 171 13.91 -2.22 5.71
C LEU A 171 12.39 -2.35 5.78
N LEU A 172 11.89 -2.50 6.99
CA LEU A 172 10.47 -2.45 7.29
C LEU A 172 10.23 -1.50 8.45
N GLU A 173 9.41 -0.48 8.22
CA GLU A 173 8.87 0.36 9.27
C GLU A 173 7.36 0.20 9.37
N ILE A 174 6.89 -0.15 10.57
CA ILE A 174 5.49 -0.08 10.98
C ILE A 174 5.47 0.54 12.37
N THR A 175 5.12 1.81 12.42
CA THR A 175 5.10 2.58 13.67
C THR A 175 3.78 3.35 13.77
N PRO A 176 3.19 3.48 14.97
CA PRO A 176 1.97 4.25 15.14
C PRO A 176 2.26 5.75 15.09
N SER A 177 1.18 6.53 15.04
CA SER A 177 1.19 7.99 15.04
C SER A 177 1.65 8.52 16.41
N ALA A 178 2.35 9.66 16.38
CA ALA A 178 2.76 10.39 17.60
C ALA A 178 1.58 11.05 18.33
N THR A 179 0.45 11.23 17.64
CA THR A 179 -0.75 11.85 18.20
C THR A 179 -1.38 10.99 19.30
N ARG A 180 -1.90 11.63 20.35
CA ARG A 180 -2.52 11.03 21.56
C ARG A 180 -3.74 10.11 21.31
N SER A 181 -4.05 9.76 20.07
CA SER A 181 -4.97 8.66 19.76
C SER A 181 -4.34 7.37 20.27
N SER A 182 -5.03 6.67 21.17
CA SER A 182 -4.63 5.33 21.62
C SER A 182 -4.41 4.44 20.40
N SER A 183 -3.15 4.11 20.09
CA SER A 183 -2.85 3.14 19.03
C SER A 183 -3.55 1.83 19.37
N LEU A 184 -4.45 1.39 18.49
CA LEU A 184 -5.22 0.16 18.66
C LEU A 184 -4.42 -1.08 18.22
N ALA A 185 -3.43 -0.89 17.35
CA ALA A 185 -2.64 -1.95 16.74
C ALA A 185 -1.14 -1.71 16.98
N LYS A 186 -0.47 -2.73 17.53
CA LYS A 186 0.97 -2.73 17.79
C LYS A 186 1.55 -4.07 17.38
N VAL A 187 2.80 -4.07 16.92
CA VAL A 187 3.57 -5.31 16.77
C VAL A 187 3.89 -5.83 18.17
N SER A 188 3.38 -7.02 18.48
CA SER A 188 3.47 -7.68 19.77
C SER A 188 4.66 -8.65 19.81
N LEU A 189 4.93 -9.18 21.00
CA LEU A 189 5.95 -10.23 21.17
C LEU A 189 5.63 -11.49 20.36
N LYS A 190 4.34 -11.80 20.12
CA LYS A 190 3.94 -12.98 19.32
C LYS A 190 4.44 -12.90 17.89
N ALA A 191 4.33 -11.74 17.25
CA ALA A 191 4.86 -11.55 15.91
C ALA A 191 6.39 -11.65 15.86
N LEU A 192 7.09 -11.21 16.92
CA LEU A 192 8.54 -11.35 17.00
C LEU A 192 8.98 -12.79 17.21
N ASP A 193 8.28 -13.53 18.08
CA ASP A 193 8.52 -14.96 18.32
C ASP A 193 8.24 -15.78 17.07
N GLU A 194 7.14 -15.51 16.37
CA GLU A 194 6.81 -16.12 15.08
C GLU A 194 7.91 -15.82 14.05
N PHE A 195 8.41 -14.58 14.00
CA PHE A 195 9.51 -14.24 13.11
C PHE A 195 10.83 -14.94 13.46
N CYS A 196 11.04 -15.28 14.73
CA CYS A 196 12.17 -16.12 15.14
C CYS A 196 11.98 -17.58 14.71
N ALA A 197 10.74 -18.08 14.77
CA ALA A 197 10.38 -19.44 14.35
C ALA A 197 10.56 -19.67 12.83
N HIS A 198 10.56 -18.59 12.04
CA HIS A 198 10.70 -18.62 10.58
C HIS A 198 11.94 -17.84 10.06
N PRO A 199 13.17 -18.42 10.17
CA PRO A 199 14.39 -17.81 9.66
C PRO A 199 14.37 -17.48 8.16
N GLU A 200 13.59 -18.23 7.38
CA GLU A 200 13.43 -18.09 5.94
C GLU A 200 12.65 -16.84 5.52
N TRP A 201 11.89 -16.22 6.42
CA TRP A 201 11.18 -14.97 6.15
C TRP A 201 12.17 -13.80 6.10
N ALA A 202 12.05 -12.98 5.05
CA ALA A 202 12.91 -11.84 4.75
C ALA A 202 14.39 -12.06 5.18
N PRO A 203 15.11 -13.05 4.63
CA PRO A 203 16.42 -13.48 5.14
C PRO A 203 17.49 -12.39 4.96
N GLY A 204 17.25 -11.46 4.04
CA GLY A 204 18.08 -10.30 3.78
C GLY A 204 17.74 -9.05 4.58
N LEU A 205 16.76 -9.10 5.50
CA LEU A 205 16.29 -7.94 6.27
C LEU A 205 17.42 -7.38 7.13
N LYS A 206 17.57 -6.06 7.09
CA LYS A 206 18.67 -5.36 7.76
C LYS A 206 18.20 -4.41 8.83
N GLN A 207 17.01 -3.87 8.69
CA GLN A 207 16.44 -2.97 9.67
C GLN A 207 14.94 -3.18 9.82
N ILE A 208 14.47 -3.21 11.06
CA ILE A 208 13.05 -3.02 11.37
C ILE A 208 12.88 -1.83 12.29
N LEU A 209 11.83 -1.05 12.09
CA LEU A 209 11.44 0.06 12.93
C LEU A 209 10.05 -0.22 13.51
N LEU A 210 9.98 -0.26 14.84
CA LEU A 210 8.79 -0.60 15.62
C LEU A 210 8.53 0.49 16.67
N GLU A 211 7.32 0.52 17.22
CA GLU A 211 7.00 1.40 18.35
C GLU A 211 7.92 1.13 19.54
N ASN A 212 8.28 2.19 20.27
CA ASN A 212 8.91 2.03 21.56
C ASN A 212 8.03 1.25 22.56
N ASN A 213 8.58 0.14 23.04
CA ASN A 213 7.98 -0.67 24.10
C ASN A 213 9.07 -1.19 25.07
N GLU A 214 10.08 -0.36 25.38
CA GLU A 214 11.18 -0.71 26.30
C GLU A 214 10.69 -1.11 27.71
N SER A 215 9.50 -0.67 28.12
CA SER A 215 8.91 -1.01 29.42
C SER A 215 8.39 -2.45 29.49
N ASN A 216 8.01 -3.06 28.37
CA ASN A 216 7.54 -4.44 28.32
C ASN A 216 8.74 -5.42 28.27
N LYS A 217 9.02 -6.07 29.40
CA LYS A 217 10.14 -7.02 29.56
C LYS A 217 10.03 -8.24 28.63
N GLU A 218 8.83 -8.76 28.39
CA GLU A 218 8.61 -9.93 27.53
C GLU A 218 8.85 -9.58 26.07
N PHE A 219 8.28 -8.46 25.61
CA PHE A 219 8.56 -7.91 24.27
C PHE A 219 10.05 -7.70 24.05
N MET A 220 10.74 -7.09 25.01
CA MET A 220 12.18 -6.86 24.93
C MET A 220 12.98 -8.16 24.89
N LYS A 221 12.52 -9.23 25.55
CA LYS A 221 13.14 -10.55 25.47
C LYS A 221 13.03 -11.11 24.05
N SER A 222 11.82 -11.17 23.48
CA SER A 222 11.58 -11.67 22.12
C SER A 222 12.34 -10.85 21.07
N MET A 223 12.29 -9.51 21.17
CA MET A 223 13.02 -8.61 20.28
C MET A 223 14.53 -8.83 20.32
N ARG A 224 15.11 -8.97 21.52
CA ARG A 224 16.55 -9.22 21.67
C ARG A 224 16.92 -10.58 21.09
N GLU A 225 16.07 -11.59 21.24
CA GLU A 225 16.31 -12.92 20.68
C GLU A 225 16.32 -12.88 19.15
N LEU A 226 15.32 -12.23 18.54
CA LEU A 226 15.29 -11.98 17.09
C LEU A 226 16.57 -11.31 16.59
N SER A 227 17.02 -10.26 17.29
CA SER A 227 18.23 -9.51 16.94
C SER A 227 19.52 -10.33 17.13
N LYS A 228 19.54 -11.32 18.03
CA LYS A 228 20.67 -12.26 18.16
C LYS A 228 20.68 -13.28 17.03
N GLN A 229 19.54 -13.91 16.75
CA GLN A 229 19.39 -14.90 15.69
C GLN A 229 19.74 -14.31 14.31
N ARG A 230 19.38 -13.04 14.09
CA ARG A 230 19.69 -12.30 12.87
C ARG A 230 20.79 -11.28 13.13
N GLU A 231 22.04 -11.74 13.12
CA GLU A 231 23.22 -10.93 13.49
C GLU A 231 23.42 -9.61 12.73
N LYS A 232 22.80 -9.48 11.55
CA LYS A 232 22.86 -8.27 10.69
C LYS A 232 21.61 -7.42 10.77
N LEU A 233 20.61 -7.81 11.58
CA LEU A 233 19.35 -7.11 11.75
C LEU A 233 19.46 -6.09 12.88
N VAL A 234 19.28 -4.83 12.53
CA VAL A 234 19.10 -3.74 13.48
C VAL A 234 17.62 -3.61 13.79
N VAL A 235 17.24 -3.79 15.06
CA VAL A 235 15.89 -3.46 15.52
C VAL A 235 15.94 -2.05 16.08
N THR A 236 15.14 -1.14 15.54
CA THR A 236 15.01 0.23 16.04
C THR A 236 13.65 0.40 16.69
N LEU A 237 13.63 0.63 17.98
CA LEU A 237 12.44 1.05 18.69
C LEU A 237 12.35 2.57 18.60
N LEU A 238 11.23 3.10 18.13
CA LEU A 238 11.08 4.52 17.83
C LEU A 238 10.03 5.14 18.74
N GLU A 239 10.44 6.16 19.47
CA GLU A 239 9.55 7.04 20.22
C GLU A 239 9.35 8.32 19.39
N ARG A 240 8.09 8.76 19.25
CA ARG A 240 7.76 10.02 18.59
C ARG A 240 6.81 10.83 19.46
N TRP A 241 7.03 12.14 19.51
CA TRP A 241 6.15 13.07 20.20
C TRP A 241 6.09 14.40 19.45
N GLU A 242 5.02 15.14 19.71
CA GLU A 242 4.82 16.48 19.19
C GLU A 242 5.17 17.49 20.27
N GLU A 243 5.97 18.49 19.92
CA GLU A 243 6.28 19.61 20.79
C GLU A 243 5.76 20.89 20.14
N LYS A 244 4.99 21.69 20.89
CA LYS A 244 4.50 22.97 20.38
C LYS A 244 5.58 24.03 20.52
N LYS A 245 6.03 24.62 19.40
CA LYS A 245 6.96 25.75 19.38
C LYS A 245 6.34 26.92 18.61
N TRP A 246 6.27 28.09 19.24
CA TRP A 246 5.87 29.36 18.61
C TRP A 246 4.55 29.35 17.80
N GLY A 247 3.57 28.50 18.18
CA GLY A 247 2.27 28.42 17.51
C GLY A 247 2.11 27.22 16.58
N ASP A 248 3.23 26.61 16.17
CA ASP A 248 3.31 25.41 15.35
C ASP A 248 3.74 24.19 16.17
N PHE A 249 3.62 23.00 15.56
CA PHE A 249 4.05 21.74 16.15
C PHE A 249 5.27 21.22 15.41
N ASP A 250 6.28 20.80 16.18
CA ASP A 250 7.44 20.06 15.69
C ASP A 250 7.29 18.58 16.05
N ILE A 251 7.73 17.72 15.13
CA ILE A 251 7.86 16.28 15.39
C ILE A 251 9.25 16.01 15.92
N HIS A 252 9.31 15.44 17.11
CA HIS A 252 10.56 14.88 17.62
C HIS A 252 10.53 13.36 17.54
N THR A 253 11.68 12.78 17.20
CA THR A 253 11.86 11.34 17.15
C THR A 253 13.07 10.93 17.96
N ARG A 254 12.92 9.87 18.75
CA ARG A 254 14.01 9.27 19.52
C ARG A 254 14.12 7.80 19.13
N PRO A 255 15.14 7.43 18.35
CA PRO A 255 15.39 6.04 18.01
C PRO A 255 16.27 5.35 19.07
N MET A 256 15.93 4.12 19.40
CA MET A 256 16.71 3.22 20.24
C MET A 256 17.08 1.98 19.42
N HIS A 257 18.37 1.83 19.13
CA HIS A 257 18.85 0.78 18.23
C HIS A 257 19.35 -0.44 19.00
N TYR A 258 19.02 -1.63 18.51
CA TYR A 258 19.47 -2.91 19.03
C TYR A 258 20.08 -3.75 17.93
N LEU A 259 21.23 -4.36 18.23
CA LEU A 259 21.94 -5.27 17.36
C LEU A 259 22.54 -6.38 18.20
N LYS A 260 22.39 -7.64 17.76
CA LYS A 260 22.86 -8.82 18.50
C LYS A 260 22.32 -8.84 19.94
N GLY A 261 21.07 -8.41 20.12
CA GLY A 261 20.37 -8.37 21.40
C GLY A 261 20.86 -7.30 22.40
N ARG A 262 21.70 -6.35 21.98
CA ARG A 262 22.22 -5.26 22.82
C ARG A 262 21.84 -3.91 22.26
N LYS A 263 21.56 -2.95 23.15
CA LYS A 263 21.37 -1.54 22.76
C LYS A 263 22.71 -1.01 22.24
N ILE A 264 22.70 -0.36 21.09
CA ILE A 264 23.89 0.23 20.48
C ILE A 264 23.71 1.75 20.34
N PRO A 265 24.77 2.54 20.51
CA PRO A 265 24.72 3.97 20.28
C PRO A 265 24.60 4.27 18.78
N TYR A 266 24.11 5.47 18.45
CA TYR A 266 23.79 5.89 17.08
C TYR A 266 25.00 5.76 16.13
N GLU A 267 26.19 6.12 16.60
CA GLU A 267 27.43 6.10 15.80
C GLU A 267 27.81 4.69 15.36
N LYS A 268 27.35 3.68 16.09
CA LYS A 268 27.61 2.25 15.82
C LYS A 268 26.49 1.59 15.02
N VAL A 269 25.40 2.29 14.74
CA VAL A 269 24.38 1.79 13.82
C VAL A 269 25.04 1.65 12.45
N PRO A 270 24.94 0.49 11.78
CA PRO A 270 25.42 0.33 10.42
C PRO A 270 24.83 1.42 9.53
N ARG A 271 25.62 2.48 9.27
CA ARG A 271 25.24 3.57 8.37
C ARG A 271 24.84 2.94 7.06
N ARG A 272 23.70 3.35 6.47
CA ARG A 272 23.35 3.27 5.02
C ARG A 272 21.95 2.77 4.66
N ILE A 273 21.04 2.37 5.54
CA ILE A 273 19.78 1.76 5.05
C ILE A 273 18.64 2.77 4.99
N ALA A 274 18.24 3.34 6.12
CA ALA A 274 17.17 4.35 6.15
C ALA A 274 17.59 5.67 5.45
N GLN A 275 18.81 6.17 5.73
CA GLN A 275 19.40 7.36 5.10
C GLN A 275 19.54 7.26 3.56
N ARG A 276 19.91 6.09 3.01
CA ARG A 276 20.04 5.94 1.55
C ARG A 276 18.72 6.08 0.82
N HIS A 277 17.61 5.89 1.51
CA HIS A 277 16.27 5.89 0.92
C HIS A 277 15.43 7.10 1.37
N GLY A 278 16.09 8.14 1.89
CA GLY A 278 15.41 9.37 2.34
C GLY A 278 14.51 9.16 3.54
N GLN A 279 14.67 8.06 4.27
CA GLN A 279 13.99 7.76 5.53
C GLN A 279 14.98 8.04 6.67
N ASP A 280 15.48 9.27 6.75
CA ASP A 280 16.42 9.61 7.80
C ASP A 280 15.68 9.89 9.10
N HIS A 281 15.52 8.87 9.93
CA HIS A 281 14.98 8.99 11.30
C HIS A 281 16.02 9.50 12.31
N SER A 282 17.19 9.94 11.86
CA SER A 282 18.28 10.41 12.72
C SER A 282 18.21 11.90 13.08
N ILE A 283 17.12 12.58 12.72
CA ILE A 283 16.87 13.94 13.19
C ILE A 283 16.50 13.87 14.68
N GLN A 284 17.54 13.81 15.51
CA GLN A 284 17.54 14.39 16.84
C GLN A 284 17.65 15.90 16.64
N ILE A 285 16.54 16.61 16.78
CA ILE A 285 16.58 18.03 17.15
C ILE A 285 16.15 18.08 18.61
#